data_AF-W1ID99-F1
#
_entry.id   AF-W1ID99-F1
#
_cell.length_a   1.000
_cell.length_b   1.000
_cell.length_c   1.000
_cell.angle_alpha   90.00
_cell.angle_beta   90.00
_cell.angle_gamma   90.00
#
_symmetry.space_group_name_H-M   'P 1'
#
loop_
_entity.id
_entity.type
_entity.pdbx_description
1 polymer ?
#
loop_
_entity_poly.entity_id
_entity_poly.type
_entity_poly.pdbx_seq_one_letter_code
_entity_poly.pdbx_strand_id
1 'polypeptide(L)'
;MYLSIIILPLLGSIVSGFFGRKVGVTGSRILGCLSIMITTILAIISFFEVGFNNNPVSINLFKWLDNESFNMAWNFQFDSLTVSMLIPVLIISSLVHFYSIGYMSHDPHNQRFFSYLSLFTFMMIILVTGNNYLVMFVGWEGVGVCSYLLVSFWFTRIAANQSSLSAFLTNRVGDAFLMIGMFILLWTLGTLDYSTVFSLAPYINENITTIIGICLLIGAMAKSSQVGLHIWLPMAMEGFLLRMRAFLKLHYMREHPVSIFWSTVYFVSFGKIQNEGQSAGNQINNLGSPETTREAITLSDKENFKWWLIGFAEGDGGFSVDQRGYLTFKVTQSSVDAQVLFYIKKELGFGSVTVQSQLNQTHQFRVRNKDNLLEIINIFNGNLRTKAKKAQFKSWLEAFNHKYATNILHIESDKKVTLSNAWLSGFTDAEGCFTSSASLNKNTGKHIVTVRYIISQKDDVEFSTYLASLIDGYVTYVKSYDGYNTVVNFGKLNKALSYLHDYPLKSKKHLSYLKWLKVYYLVKDKKHLTESGIIIIKEKIKLINK
;
A
#
# COMPACT_ATOMS: atom_id res chain seq x y z
N MET A 1 32.42 -27.40 13.61
CA MET A 1 31.54 -27.09 12.46
C MET A 1 30.19 -26.49 12.90
N TYR A 2 29.44 -27.14 13.78
CA TYR A 2 28.11 -26.66 14.19
C TYR A 2 28.14 -25.31 14.94
N LEU A 3 29.07 -25.13 15.88
CA LEU A 3 29.24 -23.85 16.59
C LEU A 3 29.57 -22.69 15.63
N SER A 4 30.34 -22.95 14.56
CA SER A 4 30.66 -21.94 13.55
C SER A 4 29.43 -21.51 12.73
N ILE A 5 28.43 -22.38 12.52
CA ILE A 5 27.16 -21.99 11.87
C ILE A 5 26.47 -20.89 12.68
N ILE A 6 26.54 -20.97 14.01
CA ILE A 6 25.93 -20.00 14.94
C ILE A 6 26.78 -18.72 15.03
N ILE A 7 28.10 -18.85 15.17
CA ILE A 7 28.99 -17.72 15.47
C ILE A 7 29.25 -16.82 14.25
N LEU A 8 29.34 -17.37 13.04
CA LEU A 8 29.72 -16.60 11.84
C LEU A 8 28.75 -15.44 11.53
N PRO A 9 27.41 -15.59 11.54
CA PRO A 9 26.50 -14.48 11.31
C PRO A 9 26.53 -13.44 12.45
N LEU A 10 26.78 -13.88 13.68
CA LEU A 10 26.97 -12.98 14.82
C LEU A 10 28.22 -12.12 14.63
N LEU A 11 29.34 -12.72 14.23
CA LEU A 11 30.56 -11.99 13.90
C LEU A 11 30.33 -11.00 12.75
N GLY A 12 29.61 -11.40 11.70
CA GLY A 12 29.21 -10.51 10.60
C GLY A 12 28.43 -9.29 11.09
N SER A 13 27.49 -9.49 12.03
CA SER A 13 26.71 -8.41 12.63
C SER A 13 27.54 -7.47 13.52
N ILE A 14 28.40 -8.02 14.38
CA ILE A 14 29.25 -7.25 15.31
C ILE A 14 30.26 -6.40 14.52
N VAL A 15 30.89 -6.99 13.50
CA VAL A 15 31.91 -6.29 12.71
C VAL A 15 31.29 -5.18 11.86
N SER A 16 30.15 -5.44 11.22
CA SER A 16 29.44 -4.40 10.44
C SER A 16 28.81 -3.30 11.32
N GLY A 17 28.35 -3.65 12.53
CA GLY A 17 27.73 -2.72 13.47
C GLY A 17 28.72 -1.86 14.25
N PHE A 18 29.55 -2.47 15.09
CA PHE A 18 30.48 -1.75 15.98
C PHE A 18 31.72 -1.23 15.24
N PHE A 19 32.27 -2.03 14.32
CA PHE A 19 33.47 -1.67 13.57
C PHE A 19 33.17 -1.07 12.19
N GLY A 20 31.90 -0.79 11.87
CA GLY A 20 31.48 -0.26 10.57
C GLY A 20 32.28 0.98 10.13
N ARG A 21 32.53 1.94 11.03
CA ARG A 21 33.32 3.14 10.71
C ARG A 21 34.75 2.84 10.26
N LYS A 22 35.40 1.80 10.82
CA LYS A 22 36.77 1.40 10.47
C LYS A 22 36.81 0.49 9.23
N VAL A 23 35.81 -0.38 9.09
CA VAL A 23 35.69 -1.37 8.01
C VAL A 23 35.24 -0.74 6.69
N GLY A 24 34.53 0.39 6.76
CA GLY A 24 33.99 1.06 5.57
C GLY A 24 32.77 0.33 4.98
N VAL A 25 32.15 0.95 3.98
CA VAL A 25 30.89 0.45 3.37
C VAL A 25 31.13 -0.80 2.53
N THR A 26 32.26 -0.87 1.82
CA THR A 26 32.66 -2.02 1.02
C THR A 26 32.99 -3.23 1.88
N GLY A 27 33.75 -3.02 2.97
CA GLY A 27 34.10 -4.08 3.91
C GLY A 27 32.87 -4.69 4.60
N SER A 28 31.89 -3.87 5.03
CA SER A 28 30.69 -4.39 5.69
C SER A 28 29.83 -5.27 4.76
N ARG A 29 29.76 -4.92 3.48
CA ARG A 29 29.05 -5.70 2.44
C ARG A 29 29.73 -7.06 2.23
N ILE A 30 31.05 -7.04 2.02
CA ILE A 30 31.84 -8.25 1.74
C ILE A 30 31.83 -9.18 2.94
N LEU A 31 32.06 -8.68 4.15
CA LEU A 31 32.08 -9.50 5.37
C LEU A 31 30.71 -10.09 5.70
N GLY A 32 29.63 -9.30 5.58
CA GLY A 32 28.27 -9.80 5.78
C GLY A 32 27.93 -10.93 4.81
N CYS A 33 28.18 -10.74 3.51
CA CYS A 33 27.94 -11.78 2.50
C CYS A 33 28.83 -13.02 2.70
N LEU A 34 30.13 -12.84 2.91
CA LEU A 34 31.06 -13.98 3.08
C LEU A 34 30.70 -14.79 4.32
N SER A 35 30.41 -14.13 5.45
CA SER A 35 30.04 -14.83 6.69
C SER A 35 28.85 -15.76 6.47
N ILE A 36 27.84 -15.30 5.73
CA ILE A 36 26.62 -16.05 5.51
C ILE A 36 26.79 -17.11 4.41
N MET A 37 27.52 -16.81 3.34
CA MET A 37 27.85 -17.82 2.33
C MET A 37 28.59 -19.01 2.93
N ILE A 38 29.58 -18.74 3.81
CA ILE A 38 30.29 -19.80 4.53
C ILE A 38 29.30 -20.59 5.40
N THR A 39 28.39 -19.92 6.12
CA THR A 39 27.39 -20.63 6.95
C THR A 39 26.44 -21.49 6.14
N THR A 40 26.03 -21.05 4.94
CA THR A 40 25.17 -21.82 4.05
C THR A 40 25.88 -23.09 3.58
N ILE A 41 27.17 -22.99 3.23
CA ILE A 41 27.98 -24.16 2.85
C ILE A 41 28.09 -25.13 4.03
N LEU A 42 28.40 -24.64 5.23
CA LEU A 42 28.47 -25.47 6.44
C LEU A 42 27.13 -26.14 6.78
N ALA A 43 26.01 -25.46 6.54
CA ALA A 43 24.69 -26.03 6.76
C ALA A 43 24.35 -27.14 5.76
N ILE A 44 24.75 -26.99 4.49
CA ILE A 44 24.61 -28.05 3.48
C ILE A 44 25.44 -29.27 3.88
N ILE A 45 26.68 -29.09 4.35
CA ILE A 45 27.52 -30.18 4.86
C ILE A 45 26.84 -30.86 6.06
N SER A 46 26.31 -30.07 7.00
CA SER A 46 25.59 -30.62 8.16
C SER A 46 24.35 -31.43 7.77
N PHE A 47 23.68 -31.08 6.66
CA PHE A 47 22.53 -31.84 6.15
C PHE A 47 22.95 -33.20 5.59
N PHE A 48 24.09 -33.27 4.91
CA PHE A 48 24.64 -34.55 4.48
C PHE A 48 25.03 -35.44 5.67
N GLU A 49 25.62 -34.85 6.72
CA GLU A 49 26.06 -35.59 7.89
C GLU A 49 24.91 -36.06 8.79
N VAL A 50 24.00 -35.14 9.16
CA VAL A 50 22.93 -35.42 10.14
C VAL A 50 21.65 -35.90 9.46
N GLY A 51 21.31 -35.33 8.31
CA GLY A 51 20.05 -35.62 7.61
C GLY A 51 20.03 -36.98 6.92
N PHE A 52 21.14 -37.40 6.31
CA PHE A 52 21.24 -38.73 5.67
C PHE A 52 21.76 -39.82 6.60
N ASN A 53 22.73 -39.53 7.48
CA ASN A 53 23.26 -40.56 8.40
C ASN A 53 22.47 -40.68 9.71
N ASN A 54 21.42 -39.86 9.92
CA ASN A 54 20.54 -39.89 11.10
C ASN A 54 21.27 -39.88 12.46
N ASN A 55 22.42 -39.22 12.54
CA ASN A 55 23.17 -39.06 13.79
C ASN A 55 22.94 -37.66 14.37
N PRO A 56 21.99 -37.48 15.31
CA PRO A 56 21.75 -36.19 15.92
C PRO A 56 22.94 -35.78 16.82
N VAL A 57 23.34 -34.52 16.72
CA VAL A 57 24.42 -33.95 17.53
C VAL A 57 23.84 -32.94 18.50
N SER A 58 24.08 -33.13 19.80
CA SER A 58 23.73 -32.16 20.83
C SER A 58 24.99 -31.47 21.36
N ILE A 59 24.91 -30.15 21.54
CA ILE A 59 26.01 -29.32 22.03
C ILE A 59 25.50 -28.55 23.25
N ASN A 60 26.09 -28.83 24.41
CA ASN A 60 25.86 -28.08 25.62
C ASN A 60 26.98 -27.06 25.81
N LEU A 61 26.64 -25.77 25.90
CA LEU A 61 27.62 -24.70 26.07
C LEU A 61 27.90 -24.41 27.55
N PHE A 62 26.89 -23.95 28.27
CA PHE A 62 26.97 -23.59 29.68
C PHE A 62 25.58 -23.59 30.30
N LYS A 63 25.51 -23.73 31.62
CA LYS A 63 24.25 -23.61 32.38
C LYS A 63 23.87 -22.13 32.51
N TRP A 64 22.67 -21.76 32.07
CA TRP A 64 22.15 -20.40 32.21
C TRP A 64 21.58 -20.15 33.61
N LEU A 65 20.71 -21.05 34.07
CA LEU A 65 20.11 -20.99 35.40
C LEU A 65 20.34 -22.34 36.08
N ASP A 66 20.95 -22.32 37.26
CA ASP A 66 21.27 -23.51 38.05
C ASP A 66 20.68 -23.30 39.46
N ASN A 67 19.39 -23.59 39.60
CA ASN A 67 18.69 -23.65 40.89
C ASN A 67 18.33 -25.12 41.16
N GLU A 68 18.22 -25.51 42.44
CA GLU A 68 17.93 -26.90 42.85
C GLU A 68 16.69 -27.50 42.17
N SER A 69 15.66 -26.67 41.92
CA SER A 69 14.42 -27.08 41.26
C SER A 69 14.36 -26.72 39.77
N PHE A 70 15.31 -25.95 39.26
CA PHE A 70 15.26 -25.41 37.90
C PHE A 70 16.65 -25.30 37.28
N ASN A 71 16.98 -26.26 36.41
CA ASN A 71 18.23 -26.30 35.66
C ASN A 71 17.94 -26.03 34.18
N MET A 72 18.54 -24.97 33.64
CA MET A 72 18.45 -24.58 32.23
C MET A 72 19.83 -24.38 31.66
N ALA A 73 20.16 -25.11 30.60
CA ALA A 73 21.43 -24.94 29.88
C ALA A 73 21.22 -24.35 28.48
N TRP A 74 22.23 -23.64 28.00
CA TRP A 74 22.34 -23.25 26.60
C TRP A 74 22.73 -24.47 25.77
N ASN A 75 21.71 -25.19 25.33
CA ASN A 75 21.81 -26.42 24.58
C ASN A 75 21.33 -26.22 23.14
N PHE A 76 22.13 -26.66 22.17
CA PHE A 76 21.77 -26.73 20.77
C PHE A 76 21.66 -28.17 20.31
N GLN A 77 20.61 -28.49 19.56
CA GLN A 77 20.40 -29.80 18.98
C GLN A 77 20.38 -29.68 17.45
N PHE A 78 21.18 -30.52 16.80
CA PHE A 78 21.21 -30.71 15.36
C PHE A 78 20.67 -32.10 15.06
N ASP A 79 19.37 -32.18 14.80
CA ASP A 79 18.64 -33.36 14.33
C ASP A 79 18.23 -33.19 12.86
N SER A 80 17.52 -34.17 12.30
CA SER A 80 17.05 -34.12 10.91
C SER A 80 16.10 -32.94 10.63
N LEU A 81 15.30 -32.52 11.61
CA LEU A 81 14.35 -31.41 11.48
C LEU A 81 15.06 -30.05 11.48
N THR A 82 15.93 -29.81 12.45
CA THR A 82 16.68 -28.56 12.59
C THR A 82 17.58 -28.32 11.39
N VAL A 83 18.28 -29.36 10.92
CA VAL A 83 19.19 -29.21 9.78
C VAL A 83 18.43 -29.03 8.46
N SER A 84 17.30 -29.71 8.27
CA SER A 84 16.43 -29.46 7.11
C SER A 84 15.83 -28.05 7.12
N MET A 85 15.52 -27.48 8.29
CA MET A 85 15.06 -26.10 8.44
C MET A 85 16.16 -25.05 8.27
N LEU A 86 17.42 -25.36 8.61
CA LEU A 86 18.56 -24.44 8.44
C LEU A 86 18.86 -24.15 6.96
N ILE A 87 18.69 -25.13 6.06
CA ILE A 87 18.96 -24.98 4.62
C ILE A 87 18.18 -23.81 4.00
N PRO A 88 16.83 -23.79 4.01
CA PRO A 88 16.08 -22.72 3.38
C PRO A 88 16.39 -21.37 4.01
N VAL A 89 16.49 -21.31 5.35
CA VAL A 89 16.84 -20.07 6.08
C VAL A 89 18.15 -19.47 5.58
N LEU A 90 19.20 -20.28 5.48
CA LEU A 90 20.54 -19.82 5.11
C LEU A 90 20.69 -19.56 3.60
N ILE A 91 20.04 -20.34 2.74
CA ILE A 91 20.03 -20.07 1.29
C ILE A 91 19.37 -18.73 1.01
N ILE A 92 18.17 -18.48 1.54
CA ILE A 92 17.48 -17.21 1.29
C ILE A 92 18.24 -16.05 1.93
N SER A 93 18.75 -16.25 3.14
CA SER A 93 19.63 -15.27 3.77
C SER A 93 20.79 -14.88 2.87
N SER A 94 21.48 -15.86 2.27
CA SER A 94 22.61 -15.60 1.38
C SER A 94 22.19 -14.81 0.12
N LEU A 95 21.06 -15.17 -0.49
CA LEU A 95 20.49 -14.46 -1.64
C LEU A 95 20.09 -13.02 -1.30
N VAL A 96 19.48 -12.81 -0.13
CA VAL A 96 19.08 -11.48 0.34
C VAL A 96 20.31 -10.62 0.63
N HIS A 97 21.35 -11.17 1.25
CA HIS A 97 22.61 -10.46 1.48
C HIS A 97 23.26 -10.05 0.15
N PHE A 98 23.34 -10.97 -0.82
CA PHE A 98 23.88 -10.66 -2.14
C PHE A 98 23.07 -9.59 -2.87
N TYR A 99 21.74 -9.70 -2.86
CA TYR A 99 20.84 -8.71 -3.44
C TYR A 99 20.97 -7.33 -2.78
N SER A 100 21.18 -7.30 -1.47
CA SER A 100 21.31 -6.07 -0.68
C SER A 100 22.52 -5.22 -1.06
N ILE A 101 23.58 -5.82 -1.62
CA ILE A 101 24.78 -5.10 -2.08
C ILE A 101 24.42 -4.09 -3.17
N GLY A 102 23.72 -4.54 -4.21
CA GLY A 102 23.30 -3.67 -5.31
C GLY A 102 22.19 -2.71 -4.89
N TYR A 103 21.25 -3.23 -4.10
CA TYR A 103 20.06 -2.49 -3.69
C TYR A 103 20.37 -1.28 -2.80
N MET A 104 21.21 -1.46 -1.76
CA MET A 104 21.57 -0.39 -0.84
C MET A 104 22.80 0.43 -1.30
N SER A 105 23.26 0.25 -2.55
CA SER A 105 24.50 0.85 -3.04
C SER A 105 24.60 2.37 -2.84
N HIS A 106 23.47 3.07 -2.97
CA HIS A 106 23.35 4.52 -2.87
C HIS A 106 23.01 5.06 -1.48
N ASP A 107 22.69 4.20 -0.50
CA ASP A 107 22.31 4.64 0.84
C ASP A 107 23.53 4.86 1.77
N PRO A 108 23.57 5.94 2.57
CA PRO A 108 24.70 6.21 3.46
C PRO A 108 24.75 5.25 4.67
N HIS A 109 23.61 4.70 5.09
CA HIS A 109 23.48 3.87 6.30
C HIS A 109 23.65 2.36 6.04
N ASN A 110 24.39 1.98 5.01
CA ASN A 110 24.65 0.59 4.60
C ASN A 110 25.11 -0.34 5.73
N GLN A 111 26.08 0.12 6.53
CA GLN A 111 26.70 -0.69 7.59
C GLN A 111 25.68 -1.14 8.64
N ARG A 112 24.78 -0.22 9.01
CA ARG A 112 23.68 -0.50 9.94
C ARG A 112 22.72 -1.54 9.37
N PHE A 113 22.41 -1.44 8.08
CA PHE A 113 21.51 -2.38 7.40
C PHE A 113 22.08 -3.81 7.41
N PHE A 114 23.33 -3.98 6.98
CA PHE A 114 23.99 -5.29 6.98
C PHE A 114 24.16 -5.86 8.40
N SER A 115 24.39 -5.02 9.40
CA SER A 115 24.44 -5.46 10.80
C SER A 115 23.11 -6.03 11.28
N TYR A 116 21.99 -5.37 10.98
CA TYR A 116 20.66 -5.86 11.32
C TYR A 116 20.27 -7.10 10.53
N LEU A 117 20.64 -7.17 9.25
CA LEU A 117 20.35 -8.32 8.40
C LEU A 117 21.11 -9.57 8.88
N SER A 118 22.39 -9.45 9.23
CA SER A 118 23.16 -10.56 9.80
C SER A 118 22.68 -10.91 11.22
N LEU A 119 22.30 -9.92 12.05
CA LEU A 119 21.73 -10.19 13.38
C LEU A 119 20.42 -10.97 13.30
N PHE A 120 19.56 -10.63 12.33
CA PHE A 120 18.33 -11.36 12.07
C PHE A 120 18.60 -12.84 11.79
N THR A 121 19.60 -13.11 10.94
CA THR A 121 19.94 -14.49 10.56
C THR A 121 20.51 -15.28 11.74
N PHE A 122 21.30 -14.63 12.59
CA PHE A 122 21.79 -15.21 13.84
C PHE A 122 20.63 -15.59 14.77
N MET A 123 19.67 -14.68 15.01
CA MET A 123 18.52 -14.96 15.87
C MET A 123 17.64 -16.08 15.30
N MET A 124 17.52 -16.15 13.97
CA MET A 124 16.80 -17.25 13.31
C MET A 124 17.51 -18.60 13.49
N ILE A 125 18.84 -18.64 13.45
CA ILE A 125 19.62 -19.86 13.72
C ILE A 125 19.45 -20.30 15.17
N ILE A 126 19.50 -19.37 16.14
CA ILE A 126 19.23 -19.70 17.56
C ILE A 126 17.84 -20.30 17.72
N LEU A 127 16.83 -19.69 17.10
CA LEU A 127 15.44 -20.14 17.15
C LEU A 127 15.27 -21.58 16.64
N VAL A 128 15.99 -21.94 15.57
CA VAL A 128 15.91 -23.27 14.95
C VAL A 128 16.73 -24.31 15.72
N THR A 129 17.89 -23.94 16.24
CA THR A 129 18.84 -24.90 16.85
C THR A 129 18.63 -25.14 18.35
N GLY A 130 17.81 -24.32 19.03
CA GLY A 130 17.58 -24.45 20.47
C GLY A 130 16.99 -25.80 20.87
N ASN A 131 17.52 -26.43 21.93
CA ASN A 131 17.05 -27.71 22.48
C ASN A 131 15.99 -27.55 23.60
N ASN A 132 15.69 -26.31 23.99
CA ASN A 132 14.68 -26.03 24.99
C ASN A 132 13.82 -24.83 24.58
N TYR A 133 12.61 -24.76 25.16
CA TYR A 133 11.66 -23.68 24.85
C TYR A 133 12.22 -22.31 25.22
N LEU A 134 13.16 -22.23 26.17
CA LEU A 134 13.74 -20.97 26.63
C LEU A 134 14.73 -20.39 25.60
N VAL A 135 15.67 -21.19 25.07
CA VAL A 135 16.57 -20.77 23.98
C VAL A 135 15.77 -20.47 22.71
N MET A 136 14.72 -21.27 22.43
CA MET A 136 13.79 -20.96 21.34
C MET A 136 13.13 -19.59 21.55
N PHE A 137 12.66 -19.27 22.77
CA PHE A 137 12.06 -17.98 23.11
C PHE A 137 13.03 -16.81 22.93
N VAL A 138 14.31 -16.98 23.27
CA VAL A 138 15.34 -15.97 23.01
C VAL A 138 15.47 -15.69 21.52
N GLY A 139 15.53 -16.74 20.68
CA GLY A 139 15.52 -16.59 19.23
C GLY A 139 14.23 -15.95 18.71
N TRP A 140 13.09 -16.32 19.28
CA TRP A 140 11.75 -15.84 18.93
C TRP A 140 11.55 -14.34 19.14
N GLU A 141 11.95 -13.85 20.31
CA GLU A 141 11.97 -12.42 20.64
C GLU A 141 13.06 -11.69 19.85
N GLY A 142 14.24 -12.29 19.72
CA GLY A 142 15.36 -11.74 18.94
C GLY A 142 14.97 -11.46 17.49
N VAL A 143 14.27 -12.39 16.84
CA VAL A 143 13.74 -12.21 15.48
C VAL A 143 12.70 -11.08 15.45
N GLY A 144 11.85 -10.98 16.46
CA GLY A 144 10.89 -9.88 16.62
C GLY A 144 11.57 -8.51 16.67
N VAL A 145 12.59 -8.34 17.52
CA VAL A 145 13.36 -7.10 17.64
C VAL A 145 14.12 -6.77 16.36
N CYS A 146 14.78 -7.75 15.74
CA CYS A 146 15.50 -7.54 14.48
C CYS A 146 14.55 -7.13 13.35
N SER A 147 13.36 -7.73 13.28
CA SER A 147 12.33 -7.36 12.30
C SER A 147 11.86 -5.92 12.48
N TYR A 148 11.66 -5.48 13.73
CA TYR A 148 11.32 -4.10 14.05
C TYR A 148 12.41 -3.12 13.58
N LEU A 149 13.67 -3.43 13.87
CA LEU A 149 14.82 -2.60 13.46
C LEU A 149 14.97 -2.50 11.94
N LEU A 150 14.67 -3.58 11.21
CA LEU A 150 14.71 -3.60 9.75
C LEU A 150 13.55 -2.82 9.11
N VAL A 151 12.34 -2.92 9.66
CA VAL A 151 11.17 -2.16 9.17
C VAL A 151 11.30 -0.66 9.49
N SER A 152 11.83 -0.33 10.67
CA SER A 152 12.12 1.06 11.10
C SER A 152 13.46 1.60 10.56
N PHE A 153 14.07 0.95 9.56
CA PHE A 153 15.37 1.37 9.03
C PHE A 153 15.36 2.84 8.54
N TRP A 154 14.32 3.23 7.78
CA TRP A 154 14.07 4.64 7.41
C TRP A 154 13.21 5.33 8.45
N PHE A 155 13.77 5.52 9.65
CA PHE A 155 13.10 6.14 10.79
C PHE A 155 12.62 7.59 10.54
N THR A 156 13.08 8.25 9.48
CA THR A 156 12.60 9.59 9.08
C THR A 156 11.17 9.58 8.54
N ARG A 157 10.69 8.44 8.05
CA ARG A 157 9.32 8.28 7.54
C ARG A 157 8.40 7.85 8.67
N ILE A 158 7.49 8.74 9.07
CA ILE A 158 6.52 8.50 10.17
C ILE A 158 5.68 7.24 9.91
N ALA A 159 5.26 6.99 8.67
CA ALA A 159 4.52 5.78 8.28
C ALA A 159 5.32 4.48 8.51
N ALA A 160 6.63 4.49 8.25
CA ALA A 160 7.50 3.33 8.50
C ALA A 160 7.65 3.05 10.01
N ASN A 161 7.70 4.10 10.83
CA ASN A 161 7.75 3.93 12.28
C ASN A 161 6.42 3.42 12.85
N GLN A 162 5.28 3.97 12.39
CA GLN A 162 3.96 3.51 12.82
C GLN A 162 3.71 2.05 12.41
N SER A 163 4.11 1.64 11.21
CA SER A 163 4.02 0.24 10.77
C SER A 163 4.97 -0.68 11.53
N SER A 164 6.21 -0.24 11.82
CA SER A 164 7.13 -1.03 12.64
C SER A 164 6.59 -1.26 14.06
N LEU A 165 6.00 -0.22 14.67
CA LEU A 165 5.44 -0.30 16.02
C LEU A 165 4.19 -1.20 16.07
N SER A 166 3.31 -1.10 15.08
CA SER A 166 2.11 -1.95 15.03
C SER A 166 2.48 -3.42 14.82
N ALA A 167 3.49 -3.72 14.00
CA ALA A 167 4.04 -5.06 13.83
C ALA A 167 4.70 -5.61 15.09
N PHE A 168 5.50 -4.79 15.76
CA PHE A 168 6.13 -5.19 17.01
C PHE A 168 5.09 -5.48 18.11
N LEU A 169 4.10 -4.60 18.28
CA LEU A 169 3.05 -4.79 19.29
C LEU A 169 2.19 -6.01 19.01
N THR A 170 1.81 -6.26 17.75
CA THR A 170 0.98 -7.43 17.40
C THR A 170 1.72 -8.73 17.66
N ASN A 171 3.01 -8.79 17.32
CA ASN A 171 3.87 -9.93 17.65
C ASN A 171 4.00 -10.12 19.16
N ARG A 172 4.14 -9.03 19.92
CA ARG A 172 4.29 -9.08 21.38
C ARG A 172 3.07 -9.66 22.09
N VAL A 173 1.86 -9.42 21.55
CA VAL A 173 0.63 -10.05 22.06
C VAL A 173 0.71 -11.57 21.92
N GLY A 174 1.18 -12.08 20.77
CA GLY A 174 1.41 -13.52 20.58
C GLY A 174 2.49 -14.08 21.49
N ASP A 175 3.59 -13.33 21.66
CA ASP A 175 4.72 -13.73 22.50
C ASP A 175 4.30 -13.87 23.98
N ALA A 176 3.29 -13.11 24.42
CA ALA A 176 2.69 -13.27 25.75
C ALA A 176 1.96 -14.61 25.92
N PHE A 177 1.23 -15.10 24.91
CA PHE A 177 0.58 -16.42 24.96
C PHE A 177 1.59 -17.55 24.96
N LEU A 178 2.67 -17.43 24.19
CA LEU A 178 3.77 -18.39 24.21
C LEU A 178 4.46 -18.43 25.58
N MET A 179 4.67 -17.26 26.20
CA MET A 179 5.20 -17.17 27.57
C MET A 179 4.27 -17.82 28.61
N ILE A 180 2.95 -17.62 28.50
CA ILE A 180 1.97 -18.30 29.36
C ILE A 180 2.07 -19.83 29.19
N GLY A 181 2.16 -20.33 27.95
CA GLY A 181 2.34 -21.76 27.68
C GLY A 181 3.61 -22.32 28.31
N MET A 182 4.72 -21.58 28.25
CA MET A 182 5.98 -21.94 28.92
C MET A 182 5.86 -21.95 30.44
N PHE A 183 5.16 -21.00 31.05
CA PHE A 183 4.93 -21.01 32.49
C PHE A 183 4.09 -22.20 32.95
N ILE A 184 3.10 -22.62 32.17
CA ILE A 184 2.30 -23.81 32.47
C ILE A 184 3.15 -25.09 32.32
N LEU A 185 4.04 -25.16 31.32
CA LEU A 185 5.01 -26.26 31.19
C LEU A 185 5.95 -26.31 32.41
N LEU A 186 6.48 -25.16 32.84
CA LEU A 186 7.32 -25.07 34.04
C LEU A 186 6.59 -25.52 35.30
N TRP A 187 5.34 -25.10 35.47
CA TRP A 187 4.56 -25.45 36.65
C TRP A 187 4.21 -26.95 36.72
N THR A 188 4.00 -27.60 35.58
CA THR A 188 3.54 -28.99 35.51
C THR A 188 4.69 -29.99 35.44
N LEU A 189 5.75 -29.69 34.68
CA LEU A 189 6.87 -30.59 34.41
C LEU A 189 8.18 -30.20 35.08
N GLY A 190 8.30 -28.97 35.60
CA GLY A 190 9.53 -28.44 36.20
C GLY A 190 10.69 -28.25 35.22
N THR A 191 10.50 -28.54 33.92
CA THR A 191 11.54 -28.49 32.88
C THR A 191 10.98 -27.93 31.56
N LEU A 192 11.86 -27.39 30.72
CA LEU A 192 11.56 -26.88 29.37
C LEU A 192 12.41 -27.54 28.27
N ASP A 193 13.13 -28.61 28.61
CA ASP A 193 13.90 -29.38 27.64
C ASP A 193 12.94 -30.22 26.79
N TYR A 194 13.16 -30.27 25.47
CA TYR A 194 12.23 -30.95 24.58
C TYR A 194 12.14 -32.45 24.85
N SER A 195 13.28 -33.10 25.12
CA SER A 195 13.33 -34.54 25.37
C SER A 195 12.51 -34.95 26.60
N THR A 196 12.58 -34.19 27.69
CA THR A 196 11.82 -34.47 28.91
C THR A 196 10.34 -34.16 28.72
N VAL A 197 10.02 -33.02 28.10
CA VAL A 197 8.63 -32.61 27.83
C VAL A 197 7.92 -33.63 26.95
N PHE A 198 8.53 -34.08 25.85
CA PHE A 198 7.90 -35.06 24.96
C PHE A 198 7.78 -36.46 25.59
N SER A 199 8.71 -36.85 26.46
CA SER A 199 8.64 -38.14 27.17
C SER A 199 7.55 -38.15 28.24
N LEU A 200 7.32 -37.01 28.89
CA LEU A 200 6.35 -36.87 29.98
C LEU A 200 4.95 -36.44 29.49
N ALA A 201 4.83 -35.88 28.28
CA ALA A 201 3.58 -35.39 27.72
C ALA A 201 2.39 -36.39 27.78
N PRO A 202 2.56 -37.71 27.52
CA PRO A 202 1.47 -38.69 27.60
C PRO A 202 0.92 -38.90 29.02
N TYR A 203 1.67 -38.51 30.06
CA TYR A 203 1.31 -38.73 31.46
C TYR A 203 0.64 -37.51 32.12
N ILE A 204 0.52 -36.40 31.39
CA ILE A 204 -0.11 -35.15 31.88
C ILE A 204 -1.60 -35.18 31.59
N ASN A 205 -2.40 -34.52 32.43
CA ASN A 205 -3.82 -34.31 32.20
C ASN A 205 -4.08 -33.66 30.82
N GLU A 206 -4.96 -34.27 30.02
CA GLU A 206 -5.34 -33.82 28.68
C GLU A 206 -5.78 -32.34 28.65
N ASN A 207 -6.50 -31.87 29.67
CA ASN A 207 -6.95 -30.47 29.75
C ASN A 207 -5.79 -29.48 29.87
N ILE A 208 -4.72 -29.87 30.57
CA ILE A 208 -3.53 -29.02 30.72
C ILE A 208 -2.74 -29.02 29.42
N THR A 209 -2.55 -30.20 28.82
CA THR A 209 -1.86 -30.35 27.53
C THR A 209 -2.55 -29.58 26.40
N THR A 210 -3.89 -29.59 26.37
CA THR A 210 -4.67 -28.80 25.40
C THR A 210 -4.51 -27.30 25.61
N ILE A 211 -4.53 -26.80 26.86
CA ILE A 211 -4.27 -25.39 27.16
C ILE A 211 -2.85 -24.98 26.71
N ILE A 212 -1.83 -25.78 27.03
CA ILE A 212 -0.45 -25.53 26.58
C ILE A 212 -0.40 -25.49 25.05
N GLY A 213 -1.03 -26.46 24.37
CA GLY A 213 -1.09 -26.52 22.92
C GLY A 213 -1.75 -25.28 22.31
N ILE A 214 -2.88 -24.82 22.86
CA ILE A 214 -3.57 -23.61 22.40
C ILE A 214 -2.71 -22.36 22.63
N CYS A 215 -2.06 -22.23 23.78
CA CYS A 215 -1.18 -21.09 24.07
C CYS A 215 0.01 -21.03 23.10
N LEU A 216 0.68 -22.16 22.85
CA LEU A 216 1.76 -22.25 21.88
C LEU A 216 1.27 -21.99 20.45
N LEU A 217 0.08 -22.49 20.11
CA LEU A 217 -0.55 -22.25 18.81
C LEU A 217 -0.84 -20.77 18.59
N ILE A 218 -1.43 -20.06 19.56
CA ILE A 218 -1.70 -18.62 19.44
C ILE A 218 -0.40 -17.82 19.26
N GLY A 219 0.66 -18.20 19.98
CA GLY A 219 1.99 -17.61 19.78
C GLY A 219 2.48 -17.80 18.35
N ALA A 220 2.39 -19.02 17.83
CA ALA A 220 2.76 -19.37 16.47
C ALA A 220 1.92 -18.60 15.41
N MET A 221 0.59 -18.57 15.59
CA MET A 221 -0.36 -17.83 14.74
C MET A 221 -0.04 -16.34 14.62
N ALA A 222 0.46 -15.72 15.70
CA ALA A 222 0.81 -14.30 15.71
C ALA A 222 2.02 -13.98 14.82
N LYS A 223 3.12 -14.72 14.96
CA LYS A 223 4.31 -14.56 14.10
C LYS A 223 4.05 -14.97 12.66
N SER A 224 3.17 -15.95 12.47
CA SER A 224 2.75 -16.45 11.16
C SER A 224 1.55 -15.68 10.60
N SER A 225 1.21 -14.50 11.13
CA SER A 225 0.19 -13.55 10.64
C SER A 225 -1.06 -14.25 10.10
N GLN A 226 -1.55 -15.24 10.86
CA GLN A 226 -2.73 -16.01 10.47
C GLN A 226 -4.00 -15.15 10.62
N VAL A 227 -5.12 -15.64 10.09
CA VAL A 227 -6.42 -14.93 10.14
C VAL A 227 -6.76 -14.57 11.59
N GLY A 228 -7.13 -13.31 11.82
CA GLY A 228 -7.30 -12.71 13.17
C GLY A 228 -6.13 -11.82 13.61
N LEU A 229 -4.88 -12.26 13.40
CA LEU A 229 -3.66 -11.49 13.73
C LEU A 229 -2.91 -10.97 12.50
N HIS A 230 -3.52 -11.08 11.31
CA HIS A 230 -2.88 -10.75 10.04
C HIS A 230 -2.61 -9.27 9.74
N ILE A 231 -3.14 -8.36 10.56
CA ILE A 231 -3.21 -6.92 10.28
C ILE A 231 -1.81 -6.29 10.17
N TRP A 232 -0.82 -6.84 10.86
CA TRP A 232 0.51 -6.26 10.85
C TRP A 232 1.29 -6.54 9.56
N LEU A 233 1.01 -7.64 8.86
CA LEU A 233 1.77 -8.03 7.68
C LEU A 233 1.60 -7.05 6.50
N PRO A 234 0.38 -6.58 6.14
CA PRO A 234 0.20 -5.52 5.15
C PRO A 234 0.87 -4.20 5.57
N MET A 235 0.84 -3.87 6.87
CA MET A 235 1.42 -2.62 7.38
C MET A 235 2.95 -2.66 7.32
N ALA A 236 3.57 -3.79 7.64
CA ALA A 236 5.02 -3.98 7.55
C ALA A 236 5.56 -3.79 6.11
N MET A 237 4.70 -3.89 5.10
CA MET A 237 5.08 -3.63 3.70
C MET A 237 5.41 -2.16 3.41
N GLU A 238 5.06 -1.21 4.30
CA GLU A 238 5.40 0.20 4.11
C GLU A 238 6.84 0.55 4.49
N GLY A 239 7.43 -0.17 5.46
CA GLY A 239 8.81 0.03 5.90
C GLY A 239 9.84 -0.73 5.06
N PHE A 240 9.40 -1.74 4.31
CA PHE A 240 10.27 -2.61 3.52
C PHE A 240 10.06 -2.38 2.02
N LEU A 241 11.14 -2.35 1.23
CA LEU A 241 10.97 -2.22 -0.22
C LEU A 241 10.31 -3.46 -0.83
N LEU A 242 9.48 -3.25 -1.86
CA LEU A 242 8.67 -4.24 -2.60
C LEU A 242 9.38 -5.54 -3.05
N ARG A 243 10.72 -5.66 -2.97
CA ARG A 243 11.49 -6.81 -3.52
C ARG A 243 12.21 -7.70 -2.52
N MET A 244 12.38 -7.31 -1.25
CA MET A 244 12.90 -8.24 -0.24
C MET A 244 11.81 -9.15 0.39
N ARG A 245 10.58 -9.12 -0.17
CA ARG A 245 9.39 -9.90 0.22
C ARG A 245 9.62 -11.40 0.48
N ALA A 246 10.64 -12.00 -0.12
CA ALA A 246 10.97 -13.42 0.02
C ALA A 246 11.37 -13.82 1.45
N PHE A 247 11.99 -12.91 2.21
CA PHE A 247 12.61 -13.24 3.50
C PHE A 247 11.59 -13.34 4.64
N LEU A 248 10.62 -12.42 4.69
CA LEU A 248 9.54 -12.49 5.68
C LEU A 248 8.59 -13.66 5.37
N LYS A 249 8.39 -13.99 4.09
CA LYS A 249 7.47 -15.05 3.63
C LYS A 249 7.94 -16.46 3.98
N LEU A 250 9.20 -16.65 4.39
CA LEU A 250 9.74 -17.96 4.81
C LEU A 250 9.86 -18.15 6.32
N HIS A 251 9.75 -17.09 7.13
CA HIS A 251 9.41 -17.23 8.55
C HIS A 251 8.11 -18.05 8.74
N TYR A 252 7.24 -18.03 7.72
CA TYR A 252 5.94 -18.70 7.67
C TYR A 252 6.00 -20.16 7.20
N MET A 253 7.13 -20.62 6.67
CA MET A 253 7.27 -22.01 6.19
C MET A 253 7.55 -23.02 7.31
N ARG A 254 7.73 -22.58 8.57
CA ARG A 254 7.93 -23.48 9.72
C ARG A 254 6.67 -24.27 10.11
N GLU A 255 5.47 -23.84 9.72
CA GLU A 255 4.23 -24.40 10.26
C GLU A 255 3.54 -25.48 9.38
N HIS A 256 4.00 -25.75 8.15
CA HIS A 256 3.30 -26.70 7.26
C HIS A 256 4.22 -27.49 6.31
N PRO A 257 4.51 -28.78 6.58
CA PRO A 257 5.14 -29.67 5.60
C PRO A 257 4.18 -30.26 4.55
N VAL A 258 2.85 -30.05 4.66
CA VAL A 258 1.84 -30.76 3.82
C VAL A 258 1.13 -29.88 2.77
N SER A 259 1.27 -28.55 2.79
CA SER A 259 0.52 -27.67 1.87
C SER A 259 1.32 -27.18 0.66
N ILE A 260 2.21 -28.01 0.11
CA ILE A 260 2.92 -27.78 -1.17
C ILE A 260 1.94 -27.63 -2.35
N PHE A 261 0.69 -28.05 -2.20
CA PHE A 261 -0.34 -27.95 -3.26
C PHE A 261 -1.23 -26.70 -3.20
N TRP A 262 -1.42 -26.08 -2.04
CA TRP A 262 -2.31 -24.92 -1.89
C TRP A 262 -1.62 -23.58 -2.15
N SER A 263 -0.29 -23.52 -2.02
CA SER A 263 0.47 -22.33 -2.41
C SER A 263 0.38 -22.08 -3.92
N THR A 264 0.34 -23.12 -4.75
CA THR A 264 0.26 -22.96 -6.22
C THR A 264 -1.06 -22.35 -6.67
N VAL A 265 -2.18 -22.66 -5.99
CA VAL A 265 -3.51 -22.09 -6.28
C VAL A 265 -3.62 -20.64 -5.79
N TYR A 266 -3.01 -20.31 -4.63
CA TYR A 266 -2.93 -18.93 -4.14
C TYR A 266 -1.89 -18.07 -4.89
N PHE A 267 -0.85 -18.67 -5.48
CA PHE A 267 0.14 -18.00 -6.33
C PHE A 267 -0.49 -17.46 -7.63
N VAL A 268 -1.46 -18.18 -8.20
CA VAL A 268 -2.19 -17.75 -9.42
C VAL A 268 -3.20 -16.63 -9.11
N SER A 269 -3.84 -16.65 -7.93
CA SER A 269 -4.88 -15.67 -7.58
C SER A 269 -4.33 -14.35 -7.00
N PHE A 270 -3.18 -14.35 -6.33
CA PHE A 270 -2.51 -13.12 -5.85
C PHE A 270 -1.56 -12.49 -6.88
N GLY A 271 -1.09 -13.27 -7.87
CA GLY A 271 -0.39 -12.73 -9.04
C GLY A 271 -1.24 -11.73 -9.84
N LYS A 272 -2.58 -11.89 -9.81
CA LYS A 272 -3.52 -10.94 -10.43
C LYS A 272 -3.69 -9.61 -9.67
N ILE A 273 -3.33 -9.53 -8.39
CA ILE A 273 -3.55 -8.34 -7.54
C ILE A 273 -2.28 -7.46 -7.45
N GLN A 274 -1.10 -7.96 -7.85
CA GLN A 274 0.18 -7.24 -7.72
C GLN A 274 0.63 -6.44 -8.95
N ASN A 275 -0.04 -6.56 -10.10
CA ASN A 275 0.34 -5.84 -11.32
C ASN A 275 -0.13 -4.36 -11.37
N GLU A 276 -0.92 -3.89 -10.40
CA GLU A 276 -1.45 -2.51 -10.42
C GLU A 276 -0.57 -1.47 -9.67
N GLY A 277 0.56 -1.90 -9.10
CA GLY A 277 1.31 -1.10 -8.12
C GLY A 277 2.73 -0.66 -8.49
N GLN A 278 3.17 -0.72 -9.75
CA GLN A 278 4.51 -0.24 -10.14
C GLN A 278 4.52 0.54 -11.46
N SER A 279 4.63 1.87 -11.39
CA SER A 279 5.27 2.66 -12.46
C SER A 279 5.85 3.98 -11.92
N ALA A 280 7.18 3.97 -11.74
CA ALA A 280 8.14 5.07 -11.94
C ALA A 280 9.50 4.61 -11.36
N GLY A 281 10.61 4.51 -12.09
CA GLY A 281 10.91 4.75 -13.49
C GLY A 281 12.39 4.41 -13.76
N ASN A 282 12.70 4.22 -15.04
CA ASN A 282 14.00 4.16 -15.71
C ASN A 282 14.98 3.03 -15.35
N GLN A 283 15.08 2.04 -16.25
CA GLN A 283 16.22 2.02 -17.19
C GLN A 283 15.92 1.17 -18.43
N ILE A 284 16.48 1.65 -19.53
CA ILE A 284 16.39 1.21 -20.91
C ILE A 284 17.15 -0.12 -21.05
N ASN A 285 16.49 -1.17 -21.55
CA ASN A 285 17.00 -2.01 -22.63
C ASN A 285 15.98 -3.10 -23.02
N ASN A 286 15.80 -3.20 -24.34
CA ASN A 286 14.99 -4.20 -25.03
C ASN A 286 15.41 -5.62 -24.65
N LEU A 287 14.43 -6.46 -24.31
CA LEU A 287 14.25 -7.84 -24.79
C LEU A 287 13.04 -8.43 -24.05
N GLY A 288 12.01 -8.76 -24.82
CA GLY A 288 10.70 -9.14 -24.31
C GLY A 288 10.60 -10.59 -23.85
N SER A 289 9.61 -10.83 -23.00
CA SER A 289 8.58 -11.90 -23.08
C SER A 289 8.00 -12.18 -21.68
N PRO A 290 6.84 -12.86 -21.56
CA PRO A 290 5.65 -12.78 -22.40
C PRO A 290 4.34 -12.61 -21.58
N GLU A 291 3.33 -12.04 -22.25
CA GLU A 291 1.91 -12.42 -22.19
C GLU A 291 1.32 -12.92 -20.84
N THR A 292 0.49 -12.09 -20.17
CA THR A 292 -0.72 -12.53 -19.40
C THR A 292 -1.51 -11.40 -18.69
N THR A 293 -1.34 -10.12 -19.02
CA THR A 293 -2.33 -9.07 -18.66
C THR A 293 -2.57 -8.08 -19.79
N ARG A 294 -2.67 -8.59 -21.02
CA ARG A 294 -3.40 -7.94 -22.11
C ARG A 294 -4.80 -8.54 -22.18
N GLU A 295 -5.49 -8.62 -21.04
CA GLU A 295 -6.95 -8.68 -21.08
C GLU A 295 -7.41 -7.27 -21.46
N ALA A 296 -8.12 -7.21 -22.57
CA ALA A 296 -8.62 -6.02 -23.25
C ALA A 296 -8.87 -4.82 -22.33
N ILE A 297 -8.01 -3.80 -22.39
CA ILE A 297 -8.51 -2.43 -22.25
C ILE A 297 -9.46 -2.30 -23.44
N THR A 298 -10.76 -2.44 -23.17
CA THR A 298 -11.78 -2.27 -24.19
C THR A 298 -11.57 -0.89 -24.81
N LEU A 299 -11.67 -0.76 -26.14
CA LEU A 299 -11.58 0.54 -26.82
C LEU A 299 -12.49 1.59 -26.15
N SER A 300 -13.62 1.14 -25.60
CA SER A 300 -14.55 1.94 -24.80
C SER A 300 -13.94 2.59 -23.55
N ASP A 301 -13.04 1.92 -22.82
CA ASP A 301 -12.47 2.49 -21.58
C ASP A 301 -11.51 3.64 -21.88
N LYS A 302 -10.74 3.54 -22.98
CA LYS A 302 -9.87 4.63 -23.45
C LYS A 302 -10.68 5.81 -23.97
N GLU A 303 -11.77 5.55 -24.68
CA GLU A 303 -12.67 6.62 -25.12
C GLU A 303 -13.37 7.30 -23.94
N ASN A 304 -13.81 6.53 -22.95
CA ASN A 304 -14.39 7.06 -21.71
C ASN A 304 -13.37 7.93 -20.96
N PHE A 305 -12.12 7.47 -20.82
CA PHE A 305 -11.07 8.28 -20.22
C PHE A 305 -10.82 9.58 -21.00
N LYS A 306 -10.77 9.51 -22.34
CA LYS A 306 -10.59 10.70 -23.19
C LYS A 306 -11.68 11.73 -22.93
N TRP A 307 -12.96 11.33 -22.95
CA TRP A 307 -14.07 12.24 -22.69
C TRP A 307 -14.08 12.79 -21.26
N TRP A 308 -13.78 11.94 -20.28
CA TRP A 308 -13.64 12.36 -18.88
C TRP A 308 -12.52 13.39 -18.71
N LEU A 309 -11.34 13.17 -19.32
CA LEU A 309 -10.21 14.10 -19.26
C LEU A 309 -10.55 15.45 -19.89
N ILE A 310 -11.29 15.44 -21.01
CA ILE A 310 -11.76 16.66 -21.66
C ILE A 310 -12.66 17.47 -20.71
N GLY A 311 -13.68 16.83 -20.12
CA GLY A 311 -14.57 17.49 -19.16
C GLY A 311 -13.82 17.99 -17.92
N PHE A 312 -12.89 17.19 -17.38
CA PHE A 312 -12.10 17.57 -16.21
C PHE A 312 -11.17 18.75 -16.47
N ALA A 313 -10.50 18.77 -17.63
CA ALA A 313 -9.62 19.87 -18.02
C ALA A 313 -10.39 21.15 -18.38
N GLU A 314 -11.67 21.05 -18.75
CA GLU A 314 -12.52 22.23 -18.97
C GLU A 314 -12.84 22.99 -17.69
N GLY A 315 -12.91 22.32 -16.54
CA GLY A 315 -12.95 23.01 -15.24
C GLY A 315 -11.54 23.41 -14.77
N ASP A 316 -10.73 22.43 -14.39
CA ASP A 316 -9.47 22.65 -13.64
C ASP A 316 -8.20 22.64 -14.49
N GLY A 317 -8.31 22.38 -15.79
CA GLY A 317 -7.18 22.39 -16.73
C GLY A 317 -6.78 23.79 -17.16
N GLY A 318 -5.54 23.96 -17.59
CA GLY A 318 -5.01 25.24 -18.04
C GLY A 318 -3.98 25.07 -19.15
N PHE A 319 -4.17 25.85 -20.21
CA PHE A 319 -3.19 26.01 -21.28
C PHE A 319 -2.46 27.33 -21.05
N SER A 320 -1.14 27.27 -20.80
CA SER A 320 -0.35 28.48 -20.53
C SER A 320 0.95 28.49 -21.32
N VAL A 321 1.31 29.68 -21.78
CA VAL A 321 2.62 29.99 -22.35
C VAL A 321 3.39 30.78 -21.30
N ASP A 322 4.57 30.30 -20.94
CA ASP A 322 5.47 30.98 -20.00
C ASP A 322 6.09 32.23 -20.65
N GLN A 323 6.58 33.19 -19.86
CA GLN A 323 7.20 34.43 -20.36
C GLN A 323 8.41 34.16 -21.28
N ARG A 324 9.06 33.01 -21.10
CA ARG A 324 10.17 32.52 -21.93
C ARG A 324 9.71 31.78 -23.20
N GLY A 325 8.41 31.79 -23.50
CA GLY A 325 7.81 31.12 -24.66
C GLY A 325 7.67 29.60 -24.52
N TYR A 326 7.72 29.03 -23.32
CA TYR A 326 7.48 27.59 -23.12
C TYR A 326 5.98 27.29 -23.00
N LEU A 327 5.48 26.45 -23.90
CA LEU A 327 4.11 25.96 -23.85
C LEU A 327 3.97 24.88 -22.77
N THR A 328 2.93 25.01 -21.97
CA THR A 328 2.62 24.07 -20.89
C THR A 328 1.13 23.78 -20.86
N PHE A 329 0.78 22.50 -20.88
CA PHE A 329 -0.53 22.05 -20.41
C PHE A 329 -0.40 21.70 -18.93
N LYS A 330 -1.31 22.21 -18.11
CA LYS A 330 -1.30 21.97 -16.66
C LYS A 330 -2.68 21.68 -16.11
N VAL A 331 -2.73 20.81 -15.12
CA VAL A 331 -3.91 20.61 -14.26
C VAL A 331 -3.46 20.75 -12.82
N THR A 332 -4.13 21.58 -12.03
CA THR A 332 -3.74 21.86 -10.65
C THR A 332 -4.82 21.38 -9.71
N GLN A 333 -4.44 20.63 -8.68
CA GLN A 333 -5.35 20.12 -7.66
C GLN A 333 -4.79 20.32 -6.26
N SER A 334 -5.67 20.31 -5.26
CA SER A 334 -5.26 20.26 -3.86
C SER A 334 -4.48 18.96 -3.58
N SER A 335 -3.59 18.98 -2.58
CA SER A 335 -2.81 17.78 -2.21
C SER A 335 -3.66 16.63 -1.73
N VAL A 336 -4.84 16.95 -1.19
CA VAL A 336 -5.83 15.96 -0.76
C VAL A 336 -6.36 15.16 -1.96
N ASP A 337 -6.41 15.78 -3.14
CA ASP A 337 -6.92 15.18 -4.39
C ASP A 337 -5.80 14.89 -5.41
N ALA A 338 -4.53 14.86 -4.97
CA ALA A 338 -3.38 14.61 -5.83
C ALA A 338 -3.46 13.25 -6.57
N GLN A 339 -4.21 12.28 -6.03
CA GLN A 339 -4.42 10.96 -6.64
C GLN A 339 -4.96 11.04 -8.07
N VAL A 340 -5.82 12.02 -8.37
CA VAL A 340 -6.39 12.22 -9.72
C VAL A 340 -5.31 12.61 -10.72
N LEU A 341 -4.33 13.39 -10.30
CA LEU A 341 -3.22 13.79 -11.17
C LEU A 341 -2.32 12.61 -11.52
N PHE A 342 -2.10 11.70 -10.57
CA PHE A 342 -1.38 10.45 -10.82
C PHE A 342 -2.18 9.50 -11.72
N TYR A 343 -3.51 9.46 -11.58
CA TYR A 343 -4.40 8.72 -12.47
C TYR A 343 -4.30 9.25 -13.91
N ILE A 344 -4.37 10.57 -14.12
CA ILE A 344 -4.19 11.19 -15.44
C ILE A 344 -2.82 10.83 -16.03
N LYS A 345 -1.75 10.91 -15.23
CA LYS A 345 -0.40 10.54 -15.66
C LYS A 345 -0.32 9.07 -16.08
N LYS A 346 -0.98 8.16 -15.35
CA LYS A 346 -1.00 6.72 -15.63
C LYS A 346 -1.71 6.44 -16.97
N GLU A 347 -2.89 7.01 -17.18
CA GLU A 347 -3.71 6.78 -18.38
C GLU A 347 -3.13 7.44 -19.64
N LEU A 348 -2.51 8.61 -19.52
CA LEU A 348 -1.80 9.24 -20.64
C LEU A 348 -0.45 8.57 -20.94
N GLY A 349 0.22 8.00 -19.93
CA GLY A 349 1.56 7.41 -20.07
C GLY A 349 2.70 8.43 -20.11
N PHE A 350 2.40 9.72 -20.04
CA PHE A 350 3.38 10.81 -20.06
C PHE A 350 3.00 11.97 -19.12
N GLY A 351 3.93 12.92 -18.95
CA GLY A 351 3.77 14.09 -18.09
C GLY A 351 4.35 13.92 -16.69
N SER A 352 4.43 15.02 -15.95
CA SER A 352 5.05 15.08 -14.63
C SER A 352 4.08 15.64 -13.60
N VAL A 353 4.04 15.07 -12.39
CA VAL A 353 3.27 15.62 -11.26
C VAL A 353 4.28 16.22 -10.29
N THR A 354 4.19 17.53 -10.05
CA THR A 354 5.09 18.25 -9.14
C THR A 354 4.30 19.02 -8.09
N VAL A 355 4.90 19.22 -6.92
CA VAL A 355 4.35 20.08 -5.86
C VAL A 355 4.64 21.54 -6.23
N GLN A 356 3.63 22.41 -6.23
CA GLN A 356 3.79 23.81 -6.65
C GLN A 356 4.22 24.73 -5.50
N SER A 357 3.68 24.53 -4.30
CA SER A 357 4.04 25.29 -3.11
C SER A 357 3.77 24.45 -1.86
N GLN A 358 4.75 24.38 -0.95
CA GLN A 358 4.58 23.72 0.36
C GLN A 358 3.55 24.44 1.25
N LEU A 359 3.34 25.75 1.05
CA LEU A 359 2.41 26.57 1.82
C LEU A 359 0.95 26.36 1.39
N ASN A 360 0.69 26.29 0.09
CA ASN A 360 -0.68 26.20 -0.43
C ASN A 360 -1.17 24.75 -0.62
N GLN A 361 -0.32 23.75 -0.32
CA GLN A 361 -0.63 22.33 -0.46
C GLN A 361 -1.28 22.00 -1.81
N THR A 362 -0.71 22.43 -2.93
CA THR A 362 -1.21 22.07 -4.28
C THR A 362 -0.21 21.23 -5.07
N HIS A 363 -0.75 20.26 -5.80
CA HIS A 363 -0.02 19.44 -6.78
C HIS A 363 -0.45 19.84 -8.19
N GLN A 364 0.46 19.69 -9.14
CA GLN A 364 0.22 20.07 -10.51
C GLN A 364 0.76 19.01 -11.47
N PHE A 365 -0.12 18.53 -12.35
CA PHE A 365 0.27 17.77 -13.53
C PHE A 365 0.73 18.76 -14.61
N ARG A 366 1.87 18.52 -15.24
CA ARG A 366 2.48 19.38 -16.27
C ARG A 366 3.01 18.55 -17.44
N VAL A 367 2.73 19.02 -18.65
CA VAL A 367 3.30 18.50 -19.91
C VAL A 367 4.05 19.62 -20.63
N ARG A 368 5.28 19.33 -21.08
CA ARG A 368 6.19 20.30 -21.74
C ARG A 368 6.82 19.79 -23.04
N ASN A 369 7.04 18.48 -23.15
CA ASN A 369 7.70 17.87 -24.30
C ASN A 369 6.87 18.05 -25.57
N LYS A 370 7.52 18.34 -26.71
CA LYS A 370 6.85 18.60 -28.00
C LYS A 370 5.89 17.48 -28.40
N ASP A 371 6.36 16.23 -28.40
CA ASP A 371 5.58 15.08 -28.85
C ASP A 371 4.34 14.86 -27.96
N ASN A 372 4.54 14.95 -26.64
CA ASN A 372 3.45 14.86 -25.67
C ASN A 372 2.44 16.00 -25.81
N LEU A 373 2.88 17.21 -26.17
CA LEU A 373 1.98 18.33 -26.43
C LEU A 373 1.17 18.12 -27.72
N LEU A 374 1.73 17.45 -28.73
CA LEU A 374 1.01 17.09 -29.95
C LEU A 374 -0.11 16.07 -29.65
N GLU A 375 0.13 15.10 -28.77
CA GLU A 375 -0.91 14.18 -28.31
C GLU A 375 -2.02 14.90 -27.54
N ILE A 376 -1.67 15.87 -26.69
CA ILE A 376 -2.65 16.74 -26.01
C ILE A 376 -3.48 17.52 -27.05
N ILE A 377 -2.85 18.10 -28.08
CA ILE A 377 -3.58 18.79 -29.16
C ILE A 377 -4.58 17.84 -29.84
N ASN A 378 -4.18 16.60 -30.15
CA ASN A 378 -5.07 15.62 -30.78
C ASN A 378 -6.27 15.22 -29.90
N ILE A 379 -6.13 15.30 -28.57
CA ILE A 379 -7.22 15.02 -27.63
C ILE A 379 -8.19 16.18 -27.56
N PHE A 380 -7.71 17.42 -27.47
CA PHE A 380 -8.54 18.60 -27.18
C PHE A 380 -9.08 19.32 -28.42
N ASN A 381 -8.36 19.29 -29.55
CA ASN A 381 -8.76 20.01 -30.76
C ASN A 381 -10.11 19.49 -31.28
N GLY A 382 -11.10 20.39 -31.38
CA GLY A 382 -12.47 20.03 -31.78
C GLY A 382 -13.32 19.32 -30.71
N ASN A 383 -12.86 19.19 -29.47
CA ASN A 383 -13.64 18.52 -28.41
C ASN A 383 -14.02 19.42 -27.22
N LEU A 384 -13.41 20.60 -27.09
CA LEU A 384 -13.74 21.58 -26.04
C LEU A 384 -15.14 22.20 -26.24
N ARG A 385 -15.82 22.53 -25.13
CA ARG A 385 -17.21 23.02 -25.11
C ARG A 385 -17.34 24.44 -24.58
N THR A 386 -16.73 24.74 -23.44
CA THR A 386 -16.77 26.06 -22.78
C THR A 386 -16.08 27.17 -23.60
N LYS A 387 -16.71 28.35 -23.69
CA LYS A 387 -16.19 29.48 -24.49
C LYS A 387 -14.80 29.93 -24.03
N ALA A 388 -14.60 30.04 -22.71
CA ALA A 388 -13.34 30.46 -22.12
C ALA A 388 -12.17 29.52 -22.47
N LYS A 389 -12.37 28.19 -22.37
CA LYS A 389 -11.32 27.21 -22.68
C LYS A 389 -11.06 27.10 -24.17
N LYS A 390 -12.07 27.26 -25.03
CA LYS A 390 -11.88 27.35 -26.48
C LYS A 390 -10.95 28.51 -26.85
N ALA A 391 -11.19 29.70 -26.31
CA ALA A 391 -10.33 30.87 -26.54
C ALA A 391 -8.90 30.66 -25.99
N GLN A 392 -8.78 30.08 -24.79
CA GLN A 392 -7.48 29.75 -24.19
C GLN A 392 -6.70 28.72 -25.02
N PHE A 393 -7.37 27.70 -25.55
CA PHE A 393 -6.74 26.68 -26.39
C PHE A 393 -6.34 27.23 -27.76
N LYS A 394 -7.16 28.09 -28.37
CA LYS A 394 -6.86 28.74 -29.66
C LYS A 394 -5.57 29.55 -29.61
N SER A 395 -5.48 30.47 -28.64
CA SER A 395 -4.26 31.27 -28.43
C SER A 395 -3.02 30.40 -28.11
N TRP A 396 -3.21 29.31 -27.38
CA TRP A 396 -2.15 28.36 -27.07
C TRP A 396 -1.69 27.54 -28.29
N LEU A 397 -2.61 27.13 -29.17
CA LEU A 397 -2.31 26.42 -30.41
C LEU A 397 -1.58 27.31 -31.41
N GLU A 398 -1.97 28.58 -31.53
CA GLU A 398 -1.26 29.57 -32.34
C GLU A 398 0.20 29.74 -31.87
N ALA A 399 0.41 29.85 -30.55
CA ALA A 399 1.75 29.89 -29.97
C ALA A 399 2.55 28.59 -30.20
N PHE A 400 1.87 27.43 -30.23
CA PHE A 400 2.51 26.14 -30.53
C PHE A 400 3.00 26.10 -31.98
N ASN A 401 2.13 26.48 -32.92
CA ASN A 401 2.42 26.55 -34.35
C ASN A 401 3.58 27.51 -34.64
N HIS A 402 3.58 28.69 -34.00
CA HIS A 402 4.67 29.66 -34.14
C HIS A 402 6.00 29.11 -33.59
N LYS A 403 6.00 28.41 -32.45
CA LYS A 403 7.23 27.91 -31.84
C LYS A 403 7.87 26.75 -32.59
N TYR A 404 7.07 25.83 -33.10
CA TYR A 404 7.57 24.59 -33.72
C TYR A 404 7.46 24.57 -35.25
N ALA A 405 7.08 25.69 -35.87
CA ALA A 405 6.86 25.84 -37.31
C ALA A 405 5.92 24.75 -37.87
N THR A 406 4.80 24.51 -37.17
CA THR A 406 3.75 23.56 -37.60
C THR A 406 2.50 24.30 -38.07
N ASN A 407 1.73 23.70 -38.98
CA ASN A 407 0.48 24.26 -39.50
C ASN A 407 -0.74 23.42 -39.06
N ILE A 408 -0.95 23.27 -37.75
CA ILE A 408 -2.12 22.56 -37.23
C ILE A 408 -3.32 23.51 -37.23
N LEU A 409 -4.38 23.17 -37.98
CA LEU A 409 -5.61 23.94 -38.02
C LEU A 409 -6.45 23.72 -36.76
N HIS A 410 -6.98 24.82 -36.21
CA HIS A 410 -7.95 24.77 -35.12
C HIS A 410 -9.31 24.30 -35.65
N ILE A 411 -9.86 23.22 -35.08
CA ILE A 411 -11.18 22.70 -35.45
C ILE A 411 -12.21 23.31 -34.49
N GLU A 412 -13.01 24.25 -34.99
CA GLU A 412 -14.18 24.76 -34.26
C GLU A 412 -15.32 23.76 -34.39
N SER A 413 -15.67 23.09 -33.28
CA SER A 413 -16.82 22.19 -33.24
C SER A 413 -17.98 22.81 -32.44
N ASP A 414 -19.17 22.79 -33.04
CA ASP A 414 -20.44 23.16 -32.39
C ASP A 414 -21.18 21.96 -31.80
N LYS A 415 -20.49 20.82 -31.67
CA LYS A 415 -21.06 19.62 -31.04
C LYS A 415 -21.44 19.93 -29.59
N LYS A 416 -22.71 19.71 -29.24
CA LYS A 416 -23.22 19.91 -27.88
C LYS A 416 -22.89 18.72 -26.98
N VAL A 417 -22.94 18.92 -25.65
CA VAL A 417 -22.68 17.87 -24.65
C VAL A 417 -23.84 16.85 -24.63
N THR A 418 -23.51 15.56 -24.64
CA THR A 418 -24.49 14.47 -24.53
C THR A 418 -24.27 13.67 -23.24
N LEU A 419 -25.28 12.90 -22.81
CA LEU A 419 -25.18 11.97 -21.68
C LEU A 419 -24.64 10.59 -22.09
N SER A 420 -24.15 10.45 -23.32
CA SER A 420 -23.66 9.19 -23.90
C SER A 420 -22.16 8.96 -23.70
N ASN A 421 -21.46 9.91 -23.07
CA ASN A 421 -20.02 9.85 -22.84
C ASN A 421 -19.67 10.34 -21.44
N ALA A 422 -18.43 10.12 -21.00
CA ALA A 422 -17.97 10.47 -19.66
C ALA A 422 -17.64 11.97 -19.45
N TRP A 423 -17.98 12.85 -20.40
CA TRP A 423 -17.61 14.28 -20.32
C TRP A 423 -18.22 14.96 -19.08
N LEU A 424 -19.51 14.76 -18.83
CA LEU A 424 -20.19 15.37 -17.68
C LEU A 424 -19.62 14.85 -16.36
N SER A 425 -19.21 13.57 -16.29
CA SER A 425 -18.56 13.00 -15.10
C SER A 425 -17.22 13.69 -14.79
N GLY A 426 -16.38 13.91 -15.81
CA GLY A 426 -15.12 14.66 -15.65
C GLY A 426 -15.36 16.13 -15.27
N PHE A 427 -16.35 16.77 -15.88
CA PHE A 427 -16.72 18.14 -15.56
C PHE A 427 -17.28 18.26 -14.13
N THR A 428 -18.01 17.26 -13.67
CA THR A 428 -18.50 17.15 -12.27
C THR A 428 -17.34 16.98 -11.29
N ASP A 429 -16.33 16.20 -11.64
CA ASP A 429 -15.12 16.06 -10.83
C ASP A 429 -14.40 17.40 -10.64
N ALA A 430 -14.43 18.29 -11.65
CA ALA A 430 -13.84 19.63 -11.55
C ALA A 430 -14.76 20.64 -10.83
N GLU A 431 -15.96 20.89 -11.34
CA GLU A 431 -16.83 22.00 -10.87
C GLU A 431 -18.10 21.56 -10.11
N GLY A 432 -18.38 20.25 -10.05
CA GLY A 432 -19.56 19.71 -9.39
C GLY A 432 -19.47 19.72 -7.86
N CYS A 433 -20.62 19.87 -7.22
CA CYS A 433 -20.78 19.86 -5.77
C CYS A 433 -22.07 19.14 -5.36
N PHE A 434 -21.97 18.27 -4.34
CA PHE A 434 -23.09 17.53 -3.77
C PHE A 434 -23.46 18.14 -2.42
N THR A 435 -24.60 18.81 -2.34
CA THR A 435 -25.02 19.50 -1.11
C THR A 435 -26.26 18.88 -0.52
N SER A 436 -26.30 18.85 0.81
CA SER A 436 -27.48 18.47 1.56
C SER A 436 -27.60 19.37 2.79
N SER A 437 -28.82 19.79 3.12
CA SER A 437 -29.08 20.60 4.30
C SER A 437 -30.39 20.20 4.96
N ALA A 438 -30.47 20.34 6.27
CA ALA A 438 -31.66 20.05 7.05
C ALA A 438 -32.01 21.27 7.91
N SER A 439 -33.15 21.90 7.64
CA SER A 439 -33.65 23.07 8.36
C SER A 439 -35.00 22.79 8.99
N LEU A 440 -35.28 23.38 10.16
CA LEU A 440 -36.61 23.36 10.75
C LEU A 440 -37.45 24.49 10.13
N ASN A 441 -38.63 24.17 9.61
CA ASN A 441 -39.56 25.21 9.17
C ASN A 441 -40.27 25.78 10.40
N LYS A 442 -40.04 27.08 10.69
CA LYS A 442 -40.59 27.76 11.87
C LYS A 442 -42.12 27.81 11.88
N ASN A 443 -42.76 27.76 10.71
CA ASN A 443 -44.22 27.90 10.60
C ASN A 443 -44.98 26.58 10.76
N THR A 444 -44.36 25.45 10.42
CA THR A 444 -45.02 24.12 10.43
C THR A 444 -44.44 23.16 11.45
N GLY A 445 -43.32 23.52 12.10
CA GLY A 445 -42.59 22.64 13.03
C GLY A 445 -41.96 21.42 12.35
N LYS A 446 -42.06 21.27 11.02
CA LYS A 446 -41.53 20.12 10.28
C LYS A 446 -40.11 20.37 9.82
N HIS A 447 -39.30 19.32 9.84
CA HIS A 447 -37.96 19.35 9.26
C HIS A 447 -38.02 19.23 7.74
N ILE A 448 -37.33 20.14 7.05
CA ILE A 448 -37.14 20.12 5.60
C ILE A 448 -35.70 19.71 5.33
N VAL A 449 -35.54 18.61 4.58
CA VAL A 449 -34.23 18.16 4.10
C VAL A 449 -34.15 18.48 2.61
N THR A 450 -33.17 19.27 2.22
CA THR A 450 -32.87 19.55 0.81
C THR A 450 -31.65 18.75 0.38
N VAL A 451 -31.77 18.10 -0.78
CA VAL A 451 -30.72 17.30 -1.41
C VAL A 451 -30.56 17.85 -2.81
N ARG A 452 -29.39 18.40 -3.12
CA ARG A 452 -29.12 19.10 -4.38
C ARG A 452 -27.80 18.66 -4.98
N TYR A 453 -27.81 18.55 -6.31
CA TYR A 453 -26.62 18.45 -7.13
C TYR A 453 -26.40 19.79 -7.83
N ILE A 454 -25.20 20.37 -7.71
CA ILE A 454 -24.88 21.72 -8.18
C ILE A 454 -23.63 21.65 -9.05
N ILE A 455 -23.63 22.35 -10.18
CA ILE A 455 -22.43 22.61 -10.98
C ILE A 455 -22.25 24.12 -11.10
N SER A 456 -21.06 24.60 -10.75
CA SER A 456 -20.76 26.04 -10.64
C SER A 456 -19.82 26.48 -11.75
N GLN A 457 -20.33 27.24 -12.72
CA GLN A 457 -19.54 27.75 -13.85
C GLN A 457 -19.50 29.29 -13.83
N LYS A 458 -18.33 29.85 -14.15
CA LYS A 458 -18.16 31.29 -14.35
C LYS A 458 -18.46 31.69 -15.80
N ASP A 459 -19.14 32.82 -15.96
CA ASP A 459 -19.25 33.59 -17.21
C ASP A 459 -19.87 32.90 -18.45
N ASP A 460 -20.64 31.82 -18.29
CA ASP A 460 -21.33 31.16 -19.43
C ASP A 460 -22.78 30.75 -19.11
N VAL A 461 -23.71 31.67 -19.35
CA VAL A 461 -25.16 31.48 -19.16
C VAL A 461 -25.74 30.48 -20.15
N GLU A 462 -25.38 30.62 -21.43
CA GLU A 462 -25.87 29.76 -22.50
C GLU A 462 -25.46 28.31 -22.24
N PHE A 463 -24.22 28.10 -21.82
CA PHE A 463 -23.75 26.77 -21.45
C PHE A 463 -24.47 26.24 -20.20
N SER A 464 -24.63 27.05 -19.15
CA SER A 464 -25.30 26.63 -17.92
C SER A 464 -26.77 26.27 -18.14
N THR A 465 -27.47 27.06 -18.95
CA THR A 465 -28.89 26.82 -19.32
C THR A 465 -29.03 25.57 -20.18
N TYR A 466 -28.10 25.35 -21.11
CA TYR A 466 -28.05 24.10 -21.87
C TYR A 466 -27.81 22.89 -20.95
N LEU A 467 -26.83 22.96 -20.06
CA LEU A 467 -26.53 21.88 -19.12
C LEU A 467 -27.74 21.62 -18.20
N ALA A 468 -28.42 22.66 -17.72
CA ALA A 468 -29.65 22.54 -16.95
C ALA A 468 -30.74 21.77 -17.73
N SER A 469 -30.95 22.08 -19.00
CA SER A 469 -31.91 21.33 -19.84
C SER A 469 -31.53 19.85 -20.01
N LEU A 470 -30.23 19.53 -19.99
CA LEU A 470 -29.73 18.16 -20.18
C LEU A 470 -30.00 17.27 -18.96
N ILE A 471 -29.83 17.79 -17.74
CA ILE A 471 -29.99 17.06 -16.47
C ILE A 471 -31.28 17.39 -15.72
N ASP A 472 -32.25 18.00 -16.42
CA ASP A 472 -33.55 18.44 -15.90
C ASP A 472 -33.45 19.40 -14.70
N GLY A 473 -32.39 20.22 -14.66
CA GLY A 473 -32.13 21.22 -13.64
C GLY A 473 -32.68 22.62 -13.97
N TYR A 474 -32.26 23.61 -13.17
CA TYR A 474 -32.48 25.03 -13.41
C TYR A 474 -31.21 25.82 -13.09
N VAL A 475 -31.09 27.01 -13.66
CA VAL A 475 -29.92 27.88 -13.45
C VAL A 475 -30.24 28.95 -12.42
N THR A 476 -29.29 29.22 -11.53
CA THR A 476 -29.36 30.30 -10.55
C THR A 476 -28.10 31.15 -10.62
N TYR A 477 -28.25 32.46 -10.67
CA TYR A 477 -27.12 33.38 -10.61
C TYR A 477 -26.70 33.61 -9.16
N VAL A 478 -25.39 33.53 -8.89
CA VAL A 478 -24.81 33.71 -7.56
C VAL A 478 -23.87 34.90 -7.56
N LYS A 479 -24.26 35.96 -6.84
CA LYS A 479 -23.51 37.22 -6.74
C LYS A 479 -22.13 37.07 -6.09
N SER A 480 -21.91 36.08 -5.23
CA SER A 480 -20.69 35.99 -4.40
C SER A 480 -19.40 35.73 -5.19
N TYR A 481 -19.47 35.06 -6.34
CA TYR A 481 -18.31 34.80 -7.19
C TYR A 481 -18.58 35.12 -8.67
N ASP A 482 -19.65 35.87 -8.93
CA ASP A 482 -20.13 36.26 -10.25
C ASP A 482 -20.21 35.06 -11.21
N GLY A 483 -21.15 34.15 -10.95
CA GLY A 483 -21.28 32.94 -11.75
C GLY A 483 -22.66 32.29 -11.67
N TYR A 484 -22.82 31.23 -12.44
CA TYR A 484 -24.08 30.53 -12.62
C TYR A 484 -23.99 29.11 -12.05
N ASN A 485 -24.99 28.77 -11.25
CA ASN A 485 -25.17 27.45 -10.68
C ASN A 485 -26.28 26.71 -11.40
N THR A 486 -25.92 25.60 -12.03
CA THR A 486 -26.90 24.63 -12.51
C THR A 486 -27.26 23.71 -11.35
N VAL A 487 -28.51 23.78 -10.91
CA VAL A 487 -29.01 23.07 -9.71
C VAL A 487 -30.05 22.03 -10.11
N VAL A 488 -29.87 20.81 -9.63
CA VAL A 488 -30.86 19.73 -9.71
C VAL A 488 -31.38 19.41 -8.32
N ASN A 489 -32.69 19.56 -8.13
CA ASN A 489 -33.38 19.26 -6.88
C ASN A 489 -33.76 17.78 -6.80
N PHE A 490 -34.00 17.31 -5.57
CA PHE A 490 -34.33 15.92 -5.23
C PHE A 490 -35.24 15.19 -6.24
N GLY A 491 -36.38 15.78 -6.62
CA GLY A 491 -37.36 15.14 -7.49
C GLY A 491 -36.88 14.86 -8.93
N LYS A 492 -35.84 15.54 -9.41
CA LYS A 492 -35.32 15.42 -10.78
C LYS A 492 -33.92 14.78 -10.86
N LEU A 493 -33.40 14.27 -9.73
CA LEU A 493 -32.04 13.71 -9.66
C LEU A 493 -31.88 12.36 -10.39
N ASN A 494 -32.96 11.65 -10.72
CA ASN A 494 -32.88 10.29 -11.25
C ASN A 494 -32.00 10.18 -12.51
N LYS A 495 -32.09 11.16 -13.42
CA LYS A 495 -31.32 11.20 -14.67
C LYS A 495 -29.82 11.45 -14.45
N ALA A 496 -29.49 12.32 -13.50
CA ALA A 496 -28.10 12.56 -13.11
C ALA A 496 -27.51 11.36 -12.36
N LEU A 497 -28.31 10.68 -11.53
CA LEU A 497 -27.91 9.49 -10.79
C LEU A 497 -27.65 8.30 -11.71
N SER A 498 -28.51 8.05 -12.70
CA SER A 498 -28.28 6.98 -13.69
C SER A 498 -27.01 7.24 -14.48
N TYR A 499 -26.78 8.48 -14.90
CA TYR A 499 -25.56 8.86 -15.60
C TYR A 499 -24.29 8.65 -14.75
N LEU A 500 -24.29 9.09 -13.49
CA LEU A 500 -23.14 8.93 -12.60
C LEU A 500 -22.91 7.48 -12.13
N HIS A 501 -23.93 6.63 -12.26
CA HIS A 501 -23.79 5.19 -12.07
C HIS A 501 -23.03 4.55 -13.25
N ASP A 502 -23.39 4.93 -14.49
CA ASP A 502 -22.74 4.43 -15.70
C ASP A 502 -21.32 5.00 -15.87
N TYR A 503 -21.11 6.27 -15.48
CA TYR A 503 -19.84 6.99 -15.55
C TYR A 503 -19.37 7.46 -14.18
N PRO A 504 -18.69 6.61 -13.40
CA PRO A 504 -18.29 6.93 -12.04
C PRO A 504 -17.22 8.02 -11.98
N LEU A 505 -17.38 8.92 -11.01
CA LEU A 505 -16.40 9.95 -10.63
C LEU A 505 -15.05 9.32 -10.23
N LYS A 506 -13.95 9.99 -10.58
CA LYS A 506 -12.57 9.53 -10.32
C LYS A 506 -11.85 10.33 -9.25
N SER A 507 -12.38 11.50 -8.87
CA SER A 507 -11.82 12.31 -7.78
C SER A 507 -12.33 11.90 -6.40
N LYS A 508 -11.82 12.55 -5.35
CA LYS A 508 -12.37 12.42 -3.98
C LYS A 508 -13.86 12.78 -3.92
N LYS A 509 -14.39 13.55 -4.87
CA LYS A 509 -15.83 13.82 -4.97
C LYS A 509 -16.65 12.54 -5.13
N HIS A 510 -16.07 11.43 -5.57
CA HIS A 510 -16.71 10.11 -5.52
C HIS A 510 -17.11 9.72 -4.09
N LEU A 511 -16.25 9.96 -3.09
CA LEU A 511 -16.58 9.69 -1.69
C LEU A 511 -17.70 10.63 -1.18
N SER A 512 -17.65 11.91 -1.57
CA SER A 512 -18.71 12.88 -1.24
C SER A 512 -20.04 12.47 -1.87
N TYR A 513 -20.01 12.00 -3.12
CA TYR A 513 -21.16 11.47 -3.84
C TYR A 513 -21.76 10.24 -3.12
N LEU A 514 -20.95 9.26 -2.73
CA LEU A 514 -21.43 8.07 -2.01
C LEU A 514 -22.07 8.43 -0.66
N LYS A 515 -21.47 9.36 0.10
CA LYS A 515 -22.06 9.86 1.36
C LYS A 515 -23.39 10.56 1.11
N TRP A 516 -23.45 11.42 0.09
CA TRP A 516 -24.63 12.15 -0.31
C TRP A 516 -25.75 11.23 -0.82
N LEU A 517 -25.40 10.17 -1.55
CA LEU A 517 -26.32 9.15 -2.06
C LEU A 517 -26.99 8.36 -0.93
N LYS A 518 -26.29 8.12 0.20
CA LYS A 518 -26.92 7.59 1.43
C LYS A 518 -28.00 8.53 1.98
N VAL A 519 -27.75 9.84 1.99
CA VAL A 519 -28.75 10.83 2.42
C VAL A 519 -29.93 10.87 1.44
N TYR A 520 -29.66 10.81 0.13
CA TYR A 520 -30.70 10.72 -0.89
C TYR A 520 -31.64 9.54 -0.66
N TYR A 521 -31.13 8.33 -0.39
CA TYR A 521 -31.98 7.17 -0.10
C TYR A 521 -32.77 7.30 1.19
N LEU A 522 -32.18 7.86 2.26
CA LEU A 522 -32.92 8.13 3.51
C LEU A 522 -34.09 9.11 3.29
N VAL A 523 -33.90 10.10 2.41
CA VAL A 523 -34.96 11.04 2.04
C VAL A 523 -36.01 10.36 1.15
N LYS A 524 -35.58 9.53 0.20
CA LYS A 524 -36.46 8.72 -0.67
C LYS A 524 -37.35 7.76 0.13
N ASP A 525 -36.80 7.13 1.16
CA ASP A 525 -37.52 6.22 2.08
C ASP A 525 -38.39 6.97 3.11
N LYS A 526 -38.54 8.30 2.99
CA LYS A 526 -39.32 9.15 3.91
C LYS A 526 -38.87 9.10 5.39
N LYS A 527 -37.67 8.60 5.69
CA LYS A 527 -37.12 8.56 7.06
C LYS A 527 -36.89 9.95 7.67
N HIS A 528 -36.80 10.98 6.83
CA HIS A 528 -36.75 12.37 7.24
C HIS A 528 -38.03 12.88 7.94
N LEU A 529 -39.13 12.10 7.96
CA LEU A 529 -40.33 12.43 8.71
C LEU A 529 -40.29 11.95 10.17
N THR A 530 -39.35 11.06 10.51
CA THR A 530 -39.17 10.51 11.86
C THR A 530 -38.07 11.26 12.61
N GLU A 531 -38.26 11.52 13.90
CA GLU A 531 -37.28 12.24 14.74
C GLU A 531 -35.92 11.52 14.78
N SER A 532 -35.93 10.19 14.95
CA SER A 532 -34.72 9.35 14.92
C SER A 532 -34.02 9.40 13.55
N GLY A 533 -34.78 9.36 12.46
CA GLY A 533 -34.24 9.46 11.10
C GLY A 533 -33.60 10.82 10.79
N ILE A 534 -34.17 11.92 11.29
CA ILE A 534 -33.61 13.27 11.14
C ILE A 534 -32.27 13.43 11.86
N ILE A 535 -32.11 12.84 13.05
CA ILE A 535 -30.83 12.87 13.78
C ILE A 535 -29.75 12.19 12.94
N ILE A 536 -30.03 10.98 12.43
CA ILE A 536 -29.13 10.23 11.55
C ILE A 536 -28.78 11.03 10.28
N ILE A 537 -29.78 11.68 9.68
CA ILE A 537 -29.56 12.52 8.49
C ILE A 537 -28.66 13.71 8.83
N LYS A 538 -28.90 14.43 9.93
CA LYS A 538 -28.06 15.56 10.36
C LYS A 538 -26.61 15.14 10.61
N GLU A 539 -26.38 13.98 11.22
CA GLU A 539 -25.03 13.44 11.40
C GLU A 539 -24.35 13.15 10.06
N LYS A 540 -25.06 12.52 9.12
CA LYS A 540 -24.52 12.24 7.78
C LYS A 540 -24.25 13.52 6.98
N ILE A 541 -25.10 14.54 7.09
CA ILE A 541 -24.89 15.85 6.46
C ILE A 541 -23.61 16.51 6.97
N LYS A 542 -23.34 16.44 8.28
CA LYS A 542 -22.09 16.97 8.86
C LYS A 542 -20.84 16.31 8.28
N LEU A 543 -20.93 15.06 7.81
CA LEU A 543 -19.81 14.33 7.18
C LEU A 543 -19.64 14.61 5.68
N ILE A 544 -20.62 15.26 5.03
CA ILE A 544 -20.57 15.67 3.62
C ILE A 544 -19.98 17.08 3.50
N ASN A 545 -20.33 17.97 4.43
CA ASN A 545 -19.88 19.37 4.45
C ASN A 545 -18.52 19.57 5.15
N LYS A 546 -17.89 18.49 5.62
CA LYS A 546 -16.51 18.44 6.14
C LYS A 546 -15.62 17.78 5.10
#